data_AF-A0A366ZPL6-F1
#
_entry.id   AF-A0A366ZPL6-F1
#
_cell.length_a   1.000
_cell.length_b   1.000
_cell.length_c   1.000
_cell.angle_alpha   90.00
_cell.angle_beta   90.00
_cell.angle_gamma   90.00
#
_symmetry.space_group_name_H-M   'P 1'
#
loop_
_entity.id
_entity.type
_entity.pdbx_description
1 polymer ?
#
loop_
_entity_poly.entity_id
_entity_poly.type
_entity_poly.pdbx_seq_one_letter_code
_entity_poly.pdbx_strand_id
1 'polypeptide(L)'
;MALLLTGCGAPADGLIGDVPACSIGDDAVAASGVVLMAQAVPTASWVPCLQGLPVGWHFSGLDARRGSARFWLDSDRDGVHAIEVWLTGTCDTAGATEIPSDREGMHRLERVTQVTPQYLGRRYYLFDGGCLTVVFTLSGDARGEPLALATQNIGTLRRQELAEQVRAETGGRLGLDPPAAAGSPR
;
A
#
# COMPACT_ATOMS: atom_id res chain seq x y z
N MET A 1 -50.08 7.91 -20.32
CA MET A 1 -48.85 8.72 -20.46
C MET A 1 -47.78 8.04 -19.62
N ALA A 2 -46.95 7.19 -20.25
CA ALA A 2 -45.97 6.35 -19.57
C ALA A 2 -44.66 7.14 -19.42
N LEU A 3 -44.23 7.39 -18.18
CA LEU A 3 -42.94 8.00 -17.86
C LEU A 3 -41.87 6.90 -17.85
N LEU A 4 -41.05 6.86 -18.89
CA LEU A 4 -39.81 6.09 -18.90
C LEU A 4 -38.77 6.87 -18.07
N LEU A 5 -38.47 6.40 -16.86
CA LEU A 5 -37.34 6.85 -16.07
C LEU A 5 -36.07 6.29 -16.72
N THR A 6 -35.36 7.11 -17.50
CA THR A 6 -34.00 6.82 -17.94
C THR A 6 -33.07 6.97 -16.73
N GLY A 7 -32.72 5.84 -16.11
CA GLY A 7 -31.66 5.79 -15.11
C GLY A 7 -30.32 6.09 -15.77
N CYS A 8 -29.61 7.11 -15.29
CA CYS A 8 -28.19 7.29 -15.58
C CYS A 8 -27.39 6.21 -14.85
N GLY A 9 -27.28 5.03 -15.45
CA GLY A 9 -26.24 4.08 -15.11
C GLY A 9 -24.97 4.50 -15.84
N ALA A 10 -24.10 5.26 -15.19
CA ALA A 10 -22.71 5.32 -15.65
C ALA A 10 -22.14 3.89 -15.52
N PRO A 11 -21.48 3.33 -16.56
CA PRO A 11 -20.72 2.11 -16.36
C PRO A 11 -19.69 2.40 -15.28
N ALA A 12 -19.68 1.60 -14.22
CA ALA A 12 -18.61 1.59 -13.24
C ALA A 12 -17.37 0.93 -13.87
N ASP A 13 -16.85 1.51 -14.96
CA ASP A 13 -15.50 1.25 -15.41
C ASP A 13 -14.57 1.95 -14.40
N GLY A 14 -14.15 1.22 -13.36
CA GLY A 14 -13.22 1.76 -12.37
C GLY A 14 -13.22 1.13 -10.98
N LEU A 15 -14.06 0.13 -10.66
CA LEU A 15 -13.97 -0.57 -9.36
C LEU A 15 -12.90 -1.68 -9.33
N ILE A 16 -11.83 -1.53 -10.13
CA ILE A 16 -10.54 -2.15 -9.83
C ILE A 16 -9.90 -1.18 -8.84
N GLY A 17 -9.98 -1.48 -7.54
CA GLY A 17 -9.67 -0.53 -6.46
C GLY A 17 -8.45 0.32 -6.77
N ASP A 18 -8.63 1.65 -6.76
CA ASP A 18 -7.65 2.63 -7.20
C ASP A 18 -6.23 2.24 -6.77
N VAL A 19 -5.35 2.03 -7.76
CA VAL A 19 -3.93 1.74 -7.55
C VAL A 19 -3.41 2.71 -6.50
N PRO A 20 -2.78 2.25 -5.40
CA PRO A 20 -2.37 3.13 -4.32
C PRO A 20 -1.11 3.92 -4.72
N ALA A 21 -1.23 4.88 -5.63
CA ALA A 21 -0.10 5.62 -6.19
C ALA A 21 0.49 6.63 -5.20
N CYS A 22 1.81 6.82 -5.22
CA CYS A 22 2.52 7.77 -4.35
C CYS A 22 2.36 9.23 -4.78
N SER A 23 2.16 9.43 -6.07
CA SER A 23 1.86 10.72 -6.68
C SER A 23 0.85 10.47 -7.77
N ILE A 24 0.11 11.49 -8.09
CA ILE A 24 -1.05 11.39 -8.96
C ILE A 24 -0.64 11.99 -10.29
N GLY A 25 -1.32 11.61 -11.38
CA GLY A 25 -1.23 12.35 -12.63
C GLY A 25 -1.51 13.84 -12.40
N ASP A 26 -1.33 14.64 -13.44
CA ASP A 26 -1.21 16.12 -13.49
C ASP A 26 -2.12 16.98 -12.56
N ASP A 27 -3.13 16.41 -11.91
CA ASP A 27 -4.12 17.05 -11.01
C ASP A 27 -3.97 16.75 -9.49
N ALA A 28 -2.93 16.05 -9.02
CA ALA A 28 -2.56 15.97 -7.59
C ALA A 28 -3.69 15.55 -6.60
N VAL A 29 -4.38 14.42 -6.84
CA VAL A 29 -5.43 13.85 -5.96
C VAL A 29 -5.07 12.53 -5.27
N ALA A 30 -4.77 12.47 -3.97
CA ALA A 30 -4.40 11.27 -3.20
C ALA A 30 -5.20 10.03 -3.64
N ALA A 31 -4.49 9.02 -4.15
CA ALA A 31 -5.15 7.80 -4.63
C ALA A 31 -5.98 7.20 -3.49
N SER A 32 -7.28 6.98 -3.72
CA SER A 32 -8.24 6.55 -2.69
C SER A 32 -7.74 5.33 -1.91
N GLY A 33 -7.01 4.42 -2.58
CA GLY A 33 -6.36 3.27 -1.96
C GLY A 33 -5.40 3.65 -0.83
N VAL A 34 -4.54 4.65 -1.00
CA VAL A 34 -3.59 5.11 0.03
C VAL A 34 -4.33 5.67 1.24
N VAL A 35 -5.39 6.46 1.02
CA VAL A 35 -6.23 6.99 2.09
C VAL A 35 -6.86 5.86 2.91
N LEU A 36 -7.41 4.83 2.24
CA LEU A 36 -8.00 3.68 2.92
C LEU A 36 -6.98 2.90 3.74
N MET A 37 -5.76 2.69 3.23
CA MET A 37 -4.69 2.04 3.98
C MET A 37 -4.30 2.83 5.23
N ALA A 38 -4.20 4.16 5.10
CA ALA A 38 -3.88 5.05 6.21
C ALA A 38 -4.97 5.05 7.30
N GLN A 39 -6.24 4.97 6.91
CA GLN A 39 -7.36 4.85 7.86
C GLN A 39 -7.44 3.47 8.51
N ALA A 40 -7.07 2.41 7.78
CA ALA A 40 -6.98 1.06 8.28
C ALA A 40 -5.96 0.91 9.42
N VAL A 41 -4.81 1.60 9.33
CA VAL A 41 -3.74 1.57 10.34
C VAL A 41 -3.46 2.99 10.85
N PRO A 42 -4.27 3.52 11.77
CA PRO A 42 -4.20 4.92 12.19
C PRO A 42 -2.93 5.28 12.97
N THR A 43 -2.23 4.28 13.51
CA THR A 43 -0.97 4.48 14.23
C THR A 43 0.22 4.70 13.31
N ALA A 44 0.14 4.25 12.05
CA ALA A 44 1.28 4.23 11.15
C ALA A 44 1.67 5.65 10.70
N SER A 45 2.92 6.05 10.96
CA SER A 45 3.46 7.33 10.50
C SER A 45 3.76 7.37 8.99
N TRP A 46 3.87 6.20 8.36
CA TRP A 46 4.12 6.01 6.93
C TRP A 46 3.10 5.05 6.31
N VAL A 47 2.75 5.30 5.04
CA VAL A 47 1.77 4.50 4.29
C VAL A 47 2.42 4.08 2.96
N PRO A 48 2.39 2.79 2.60
CA PRO A 48 2.99 2.32 1.36
C PRO A 48 2.18 2.77 0.15
N CYS A 49 2.86 2.95 -0.97
CA CYS A 49 2.25 3.37 -2.23
C CYS A 49 3.10 2.86 -3.42
N LEU A 50 2.61 3.04 -4.64
CA LEU A 50 3.27 2.66 -5.88
C LEU A 50 3.73 3.90 -6.65
N GLN A 51 5.00 3.93 -7.05
CA GLN A 51 5.56 5.01 -7.87
C GLN A 51 5.43 4.75 -9.38
N GLY A 52 5.11 3.51 -9.75
CA GLY A 52 5.00 3.03 -11.12
C GLY A 52 5.34 1.55 -11.16
N LEU A 53 4.93 0.85 -12.22
CA LEU A 53 5.24 -0.57 -12.39
C LEU A 53 6.02 -0.79 -13.68
N PRO A 54 7.11 -1.58 -13.65
CA PRO A 54 7.80 -1.97 -14.86
C PRO A 54 6.93 -2.91 -15.70
N VAL A 55 7.30 -3.09 -16.98
CA VAL A 55 6.63 -4.02 -17.88
C VAL A 55 6.67 -5.44 -17.30
N GLY A 56 5.57 -6.18 -17.44
CA GLY A 56 5.41 -7.53 -16.89
C GLY A 56 4.85 -7.57 -15.47
N TRP A 57 4.75 -6.42 -14.79
CA TRP A 57 4.15 -6.30 -13.47
C TRP A 57 2.79 -5.61 -13.53
N HIS A 58 1.86 -6.10 -12.71
CA HIS A 58 0.55 -5.49 -12.59
C HIS A 58 0.06 -5.42 -11.16
N PHE A 59 -0.59 -4.31 -10.84
CA PHE A 59 -1.38 -4.19 -9.62
C PHE A 59 -2.63 -5.06 -9.76
N SER A 60 -2.86 -5.93 -8.79
CA SER A 60 -3.94 -6.92 -8.85
C SER A 60 -5.03 -6.68 -7.82
N GLY A 61 -4.74 -5.95 -6.75
CA GLY A 61 -5.77 -5.55 -5.81
C GLY A 61 -5.24 -4.96 -4.53
N LEU A 62 -6.18 -4.43 -3.75
CA LEU A 62 -5.97 -3.82 -2.44
C LEU A 62 -7.10 -4.25 -1.51
N ASP A 63 -6.75 -4.46 -0.24
CA ASP A 63 -7.67 -4.76 0.84
C ASP A 63 -7.27 -3.95 2.07
N ALA A 64 -8.18 -3.11 2.56
CA ALA A 64 -7.97 -2.27 3.72
C ALA A 64 -9.04 -2.57 4.78
N ARG A 65 -8.60 -2.97 5.96
CA ARG A 65 -9.46 -3.37 7.08
C ARG A 65 -8.94 -2.76 8.37
N ARG A 66 -9.77 -2.73 9.42
CA ARG A 66 -9.33 -2.21 10.72
C ARG A 66 -8.09 -2.98 11.22
N GLY A 67 -6.98 -2.27 11.41
CA GLY A 67 -5.72 -2.79 11.92
C GLY A 67 -4.73 -3.30 10.86
N SER A 68 -5.15 -3.43 9.60
CA SER A 68 -4.25 -3.87 8.52
C SER A 68 -4.70 -3.41 7.14
N ALA A 69 -3.74 -3.17 6.27
CA ALA A 69 -4.02 -3.02 4.86
C ALA A 69 -2.98 -3.78 4.03
N ARG A 70 -3.37 -4.22 2.84
CA ARG A 70 -2.46 -4.88 1.91
C ARG A 70 -2.82 -4.58 0.46
N PHE A 71 -1.81 -4.61 -0.40
CA PHE A 71 -2.01 -4.71 -1.84
C PHE A 71 -1.03 -5.73 -2.42
N TRP A 72 -1.34 -6.25 -3.59
CA TRP A 72 -0.50 -7.26 -4.24
C TRP A 72 -0.28 -6.96 -5.71
N LEU A 73 0.89 -7.39 -6.15
CA LEU A 73 1.37 -7.31 -7.51
C LEU A 73 1.59 -8.72 -8.03
N ASP A 74 1.14 -8.96 -9.24
CA ASP A 74 1.46 -10.16 -9.97
C ASP A 74 2.52 -9.84 -11.02
N SER A 75 3.18 -10.90 -11.48
CA SER A 75 4.23 -10.85 -12.48
C SER A 75 3.97 -11.91 -13.55
N ASP A 76 4.20 -11.55 -14.80
CA ASP A 76 4.20 -12.49 -15.92
C ASP A 76 5.29 -13.58 -15.78
N ARG A 77 6.36 -13.28 -15.05
CA ARG A 77 7.52 -14.18 -14.81
C ARG A 77 7.47 -14.89 -13.47
N ASP A 78 7.02 -14.21 -12.42
CA ASP A 78 7.04 -14.73 -11.05
C ASP A 78 5.70 -15.27 -10.57
N GLY A 79 4.62 -14.99 -11.30
CA GLY A 79 3.29 -15.50 -11.08
C GLY A 79 2.37 -14.58 -10.29
N VAL A 80 1.27 -15.15 -9.83
CA VAL A 80 0.22 -14.46 -9.08
C VAL A 80 0.69 -14.18 -7.65
N HIS A 81 0.42 -12.98 -7.15
CA HIS A 81 0.83 -12.46 -5.85
C HIS A 81 2.34 -12.60 -5.63
N ALA A 82 3.12 -12.34 -6.68
CA ALA A 82 4.58 -12.40 -6.63
C ALA A 82 5.14 -11.49 -5.54
N ILE A 83 4.53 -10.30 -5.38
CA ILE A 83 4.81 -9.38 -4.29
C ILE A 83 3.51 -9.00 -3.59
N GLU A 84 3.48 -9.11 -2.28
CA GLU A 84 2.39 -8.58 -1.46
C GLU A 84 2.94 -7.62 -0.41
N VAL A 85 2.29 -6.46 -0.27
CA VAL A 85 2.73 -5.37 0.58
C VAL A 85 1.72 -5.19 1.69
N TRP A 86 2.15 -5.39 2.93
CA TRP A 86 1.32 -5.29 4.13
C TRP A 86 1.69 -4.06 4.94
N LEU A 87 0.69 -3.33 5.40
CA LEU A 87 0.80 -2.31 6.43
C LEU A 87 0.06 -2.80 7.69
N THR A 88 0.75 -2.83 8.82
CA THR A 88 0.19 -3.15 10.13
C THR A 88 0.75 -2.21 11.20
N GLY A 89 0.14 -2.15 12.39
CA GLY A 89 0.68 -1.35 13.50
C GLY A 89 2.01 -1.90 14.04
N THR A 90 2.18 -3.22 13.99
CA THR A 90 3.41 -3.94 14.37
C THR A 90 3.53 -5.21 13.52
N CYS A 91 4.71 -5.82 13.44
CA CYS A 91 4.91 -7.10 12.78
C CYS A 91 5.85 -8.02 13.57
N ASP A 92 5.69 -9.33 13.39
CA ASP A 92 6.64 -10.32 13.91
C ASP A 92 7.86 -10.43 13.00
N THR A 93 9.00 -10.03 13.55
CA THR A 93 10.32 -10.02 12.89
C THR A 93 11.22 -11.16 13.40
N ALA A 94 10.69 -12.14 14.13
CA ALA A 94 11.47 -13.27 14.61
C ALA A 94 12.19 -13.99 13.46
N GLY A 95 13.51 -14.18 13.63
CA GLY A 95 14.38 -14.79 12.61
C GLY A 95 14.70 -13.89 11.41
N ALA A 96 14.36 -12.60 11.46
CA ALA A 96 14.83 -11.62 10.50
C ALA A 96 16.20 -11.07 10.90
N THR A 97 17.00 -10.70 9.91
CA THR A 97 18.32 -10.06 10.08
C THR A 97 18.20 -8.59 9.74
N GLU A 98 18.74 -7.71 10.57
CA GLU A 98 18.81 -6.27 10.27
C GLU A 98 19.84 -6.02 9.16
N ILE A 99 19.43 -5.24 8.16
CA ILE A 99 20.24 -4.85 7.00
C ILE A 99 20.16 -3.33 6.89
N PRO A 100 21.21 -2.60 6.45
CA PRO A 100 21.11 -1.16 6.22
C PRO A 100 19.85 -0.81 5.42
N SER A 101 19.07 0.13 5.92
CA SER A 101 17.81 0.54 5.30
C SER A 101 18.07 1.42 4.08
N ASP A 102 17.30 1.18 3.03
CA ASP A 102 17.18 2.03 1.84
C ASP A 102 16.11 3.12 1.99
N ARG A 103 15.48 3.24 3.17
CA ARG A 103 14.47 4.26 3.48
C ARG A 103 14.86 5.05 4.71
N GLU A 104 14.79 6.37 4.59
CA GLU A 104 15.03 7.28 5.70
C GLU A 104 13.99 7.09 6.81
N GLY A 105 14.45 7.06 8.07
CA GLY A 105 13.56 6.95 9.24
C GLY A 105 12.91 5.57 9.42
N MET A 106 13.40 4.54 8.72
CA MET A 106 12.91 3.16 8.87
C MET A 106 14.06 2.19 9.12
N HIS A 107 13.84 1.20 9.99
CA HIS A 107 14.75 0.07 10.16
C HIS A 107 14.36 -1.06 9.23
N ARG A 108 15.32 -1.60 8.48
CA ARG A 108 15.07 -2.70 7.54
C ARG A 108 15.53 -4.02 8.12
N LEU A 109 14.64 -5.00 8.09
CA LEU A 109 14.99 -6.39 8.39
C LEU A 109 14.57 -7.29 7.24
N GLU A 110 15.29 -8.38 7.02
CA GLU A 110 14.97 -9.36 6.00
C GLU A 110 14.95 -10.78 6.57
N ARG A 111 14.00 -11.59 6.12
CA ARG A 111 13.88 -13.00 6.46
C ARG A 111 13.64 -13.80 5.20
N VAL A 112 14.53 -14.72 4.90
CA VAL A 112 14.40 -15.67 3.79
C VAL A 112 14.14 -17.05 4.38
N THR A 113 13.01 -17.66 4.02
CA THR A 113 12.64 -19.00 4.51
C THR A 113 12.90 -20.08 3.48
N GLN A 114 12.94 -19.71 2.20
CA GLN A 114 13.23 -20.65 1.13
C GLN A 114 13.91 -19.93 -0.03
N VAL A 115 14.88 -20.61 -0.64
CA VAL A 115 15.52 -20.16 -1.87
C VAL A 115 15.14 -21.04 -3.07
N THR A 116 14.83 -22.31 -2.89
CA THR A 116 14.47 -23.24 -3.98
C THR A 116 13.37 -24.19 -3.49
N PRO A 117 12.40 -24.60 -4.33
CA PRO A 117 12.26 -24.33 -5.77
C PRO A 117 11.80 -22.90 -6.11
N GLN A 118 11.09 -22.25 -5.18
CA GLN A 118 10.67 -20.85 -5.29
C GLN A 118 11.33 -20.03 -4.18
N TYR A 119 11.54 -18.74 -4.41
CA TYR A 119 12.03 -17.84 -3.38
C TYR A 119 10.88 -17.37 -2.49
N LEU A 120 11.03 -17.60 -1.19
CA LEU A 120 10.11 -17.15 -0.16
C LEU A 120 10.86 -16.22 0.80
N GLY A 121 10.52 -14.95 0.76
CA GLY A 121 11.18 -13.91 1.53
C GLY A 121 10.20 -12.91 2.12
N ARG A 122 10.64 -12.23 3.17
CA ARG A 122 9.96 -11.07 3.75
C ARG A 122 10.98 -9.99 4.00
N ARG A 123 10.65 -8.77 3.59
CA ARG A 123 11.37 -7.55 3.97
C ARG A 123 10.46 -6.72 4.85
N TYR A 124 10.99 -6.28 5.98
CA TYR A 124 10.30 -5.46 6.96
C TYR A 124 10.90 -4.07 6.96
N TYR A 125 10.05 -3.06 7.04
CA TYR A 125 10.42 -1.71 7.41
C TYR A 125 9.66 -1.32 8.67
N LEU A 126 10.39 -1.16 9.77
CA LEU A 126 9.84 -0.72 11.05
C LEU A 126 9.97 0.80 11.16
N PHE A 127 8.90 1.45 11.61
CA PHE A 127 8.84 2.88 11.81
C PHE A 127 7.83 3.23 12.90
N ASP A 128 7.70 4.51 13.23
CA ASP A 128 6.82 4.94 14.32
C ASP A 128 5.36 4.52 14.08
N GLY A 129 4.82 3.80 15.07
CA GLY A 129 3.46 3.27 15.08
C GLY A 129 3.09 2.32 13.93
N GLY A 130 4.06 1.77 13.17
CA GLY A 130 3.76 0.88 12.05
C GLY A 130 4.88 -0.06 11.62
N CYS A 131 4.49 -1.05 10.83
CA CYS A 131 5.38 -1.93 10.10
C CYS A 131 4.87 -2.15 8.67
N LEU A 132 5.77 -1.98 7.72
CA LEU A 132 5.58 -2.37 6.32
C LEU A 132 6.26 -3.71 6.09
N THR A 133 5.52 -4.71 5.60
CA THR A 133 6.08 -6.01 5.22
C THR A 133 5.89 -6.24 3.73
N VAL A 134 6.98 -6.35 3.00
CA VAL A 134 6.98 -6.82 1.61
C VAL A 134 7.22 -8.32 1.62
N VAL A 135 6.22 -9.09 1.18
CA VAL A 135 6.25 -10.54 1.06
C VAL A 135 6.58 -10.89 -0.38
N PHE A 136 7.54 -11.80 -0.56
CA PHE A 136 8.00 -12.29 -1.84
C PHE A 136 7.64 -13.76 -2.00
N THR A 137 6.91 -14.09 -3.06
CA THR A 137 6.64 -15.45 -3.51
C THR A 137 7.01 -15.54 -4.98
N LEU A 138 8.29 -15.82 -5.26
CA LEU A 138 8.86 -15.66 -6.60
C LEU A 138 9.11 -17.02 -7.23
N SER A 139 8.41 -17.29 -8.33
CA SER A 139 8.51 -18.56 -9.07
C SER A 139 9.50 -18.51 -10.23
N GLY A 140 9.96 -17.32 -10.63
CA GLY A 140 10.89 -17.13 -11.73
C GLY A 140 12.33 -17.46 -11.36
N ASP A 141 13.15 -17.68 -12.39
CA ASP A 141 14.58 -18.01 -12.22
C ASP A 141 15.40 -16.80 -11.72
N ALA A 142 14.99 -15.58 -12.08
CA ALA A 142 15.70 -14.35 -11.80
C ALA A 142 15.07 -13.56 -10.64
N ARG A 143 15.73 -13.55 -9.49
CA ARG A 143 15.21 -12.91 -8.26
C ARG A 143 15.58 -11.44 -8.11
N GLY A 144 16.62 -11.01 -8.81
CA GLY A 144 17.16 -9.66 -8.68
C GLY A 144 16.14 -8.60 -9.05
N GLU A 145 15.36 -8.82 -10.11
CA GLU A 145 14.36 -7.86 -10.59
C GLU A 145 13.20 -7.67 -9.58
N PRO A 146 12.49 -8.71 -9.11
CA PRO A 146 11.45 -8.54 -8.08
C PRO A 146 11.95 -7.85 -6.80
N LEU A 147 13.15 -8.22 -6.33
CA LEU A 147 13.75 -7.63 -5.13
C LEU A 147 14.11 -6.16 -5.34
N ALA A 148 14.53 -5.78 -6.55
CA ALA A 148 14.81 -4.41 -6.93
C ALA A 148 13.51 -3.58 -7.06
N LEU A 149 12.45 -4.14 -7.67
CA LEU A 149 11.14 -3.50 -7.75
C LEU A 149 10.64 -3.09 -6.37
N ALA A 150 10.77 -3.97 -5.37
CA ALA A 150 10.35 -3.65 -4.00
C ALA A 150 11.10 -2.48 -3.35
N THR A 151 12.33 -2.20 -3.78
CA THR A 151 13.10 -1.04 -3.33
C THR A 151 12.75 0.21 -4.14
N GLN A 152 12.57 0.09 -5.45
CA GLN A 152 12.54 1.23 -6.38
C GLN A 152 11.13 1.72 -6.72
N ASN A 153 10.12 0.87 -6.62
CA ASN A 153 8.78 1.12 -7.14
C ASN A 153 7.70 1.11 -6.06
N ILE A 154 7.96 0.47 -4.92
CA ILE A 154 7.13 0.61 -3.73
C ILE A 154 7.62 1.85 -2.99
N GLY A 155 6.88 2.94 -3.04
CA GLY A 155 7.17 4.15 -2.27
C GLY A 155 6.50 4.13 -0.89
N THR A 156 6.73 5.19 -0.14
CA THR A 156 6.08 5.45 1.15
C THR A 156 5.77 6.94 1.27
N LEU A 157 4.56 7.28 1.70
CA LEU A 157 4.13 8.64 2.00
C LEU A 157 4.07 8.86 3.51
N ARG A 158 4.45 10.04 4.00
CA ARG A 158 4.20 10.36 5.40
C ARG A 158 2.70 10.54 5.61
N ARG A 159 2.18 10.07 6.74
CA ARG A 159 0.78 10.28 7.12
C ARG A 159 0.39 11.76 7.12
N GLN A 160 1.31 12.62 7.58
CA GLN A 160 1.10 14.07 7.62
C GLN A 160 0.93 14.67 6.22
N GLU A 161 1.80 14.30 5.28
CA GLU A 161 1.72 14.73 3.88
C GLU A 161 0.39 14.26 3.25
N LEU A 162 0.00 13.00 3.50
CA LEU A 162 -1.28 12.48 3.03
C LEU A 162 -2.47 13.23 3.64
N ALA A 163 -2.41 13.58 4.93
CA ALA A 163 -3.47 14.35 5.60
C ALA A 163 -3.60 15.77 5.02
N GLU A 164 -2.49 16.40 4.63
CA GLU A 164 -2.46 17.70 3.96
C GLU A 164 -3.07 17.60 2.56
N GLN A 165 -2.71 16.57 1.78
CA GLN A 165 -3.28 16.30 0.45
C GLN A 165 -4.80 16.13 0.52
N VAL A 166 -5.30 15.25 1.40
CA VAL A 166 -6.75 15.03 1.60
C VAL A 166 -7.49 16.31 1.97
N ARG A 167 -6.91 17.13 2.86
CA ARG A 167 -7.52 18.42 3.24
C ARG A 167 -7.54 19.40 2.06
N ALA A 168 -6.44 19.52 1.33
CA ALA A 168 -6.34 20.43 0.18
C ALA A 168 -7.36 20.07 -0.91
N GLU A 169 -7.40 18.81 -1.32
CA GLU A 169 -8.30 18.32 -2.37
C GLU A 169 -9.78 18.45 -2.02
N THR A 170 -10.10 18.26 -0.74
CA THR A 170 -11.49 18.30 -0.30
C THR A 170 -11.94 19.70 0.10
N GLY A 171 -11.09 20.72 -0.05
CA GLY A 171 -11.37 22.09 0.42
C GLY A 171 -11.61 22.16 1.92
N GLY A 172 -10.92 21.31 2.69
CA GLY A 172 -11.04 21.18 4.14
C GLY A 172 -12.26 20.41 4.63
N ARG A 173 -13.10 19.85 3.74
CA ARG A 173 -14.31 19.09 4.13
C ARG A 173 -13.98 17.76 4.80
N LEU A 174 -12.88 17.11 4.41
CA LEU A 174 -12.43 15.85 5.00
C LEU A 174 -11.05 16.03 5.65
N GLY A 175 -10.82 15.26 6.70
CA GLY A 175 -9.50 15.05 7.29
C GLY A 175 -9.20 13.55 7.31
N LEU A 176 -7.94 13.19 7.07
CA LEU A 176 -7.49 11.81 7.20
C LEU A 176 -7.72 11.28 8.62
N ASP A 177 -7.33 12.11 9.59
CA ASP A 177 -7.55 11.92 11.02
C ASP A 177 -8.57 12.95 11.49
N PRO A 178 -9.88 12.64 11.46
CA PRO A 178 -10.84 13.51 12.10
C PRO A 178 -10.48 13.64 13.58
N PRO A 179 -10.59 14.85 14.17
CA PRO A 179 -10.32 15.03 15.59
C PRO A 179 -11.16 14.02 16.38
N ALA A 180 -10.55 13.37 17.37
CA ALA A 180 -11.28 12.49 18.28
C ALA A 180 -12.51 13.25 18.75
N ALA A 181 -13.70 12.69 18.49
CA ALA A 181 -14.96 13.35 18.83
C ALA A 181 -14.86 13.84 20.26
N ALA A 182 -14.91 15.16 20.45
CA ALA A 182 -14.94 15.77 21.78
C ALA A 182 -16.05 15.06 22.55
N GLY A 183 -15.68 14.42 23.66
CA GLY A 183 -16.44 13.33 24.26
C GLY A 183 -17.93 13.62 24.37
N SER A 184 -18.75 12.67 23.92
CA SER A 184 -20.12 12.57 24.42
C SER A 184 -20.05 12.35 25.93
N PRO A 185 -20.65 13.22 26.76
CA PRO A 185 -20.84 12.90 28.17
C PRO A 185 -21.69 11.63 28.26
N ARG A 186 -21.26 10.68 29.10
CA ARG A 186 -22.14 9.60 29.56
C ARG A 186 -23.17 10.16 30.53
#